data_AF-A0A6G1RY02-F1
#
_entry.id   AF-A0A6G1RY02-F1
#
_cell.length_a   1.000
_cell.length_b   1.000
_cell.length_c   1.000
_cell.angle_alpha   90.00
_cell.angle_beta   90.00
_cell.angle_gamma   90.00
#
_symmetry.space_group_name_H-M   'P 1'
#
loop_
_entity.id
_entity.type
_entity.pdbx_description
1 polymer ?
#
loop_
_entity_poly.entity_id
_entity_poly.type
_entity_poly.pdbx_seq_one_letter_code
_entity_poly.pdbx_strand_id
1 'polypeptide(L)'
;PRPELICLENTHSSAGGRALPITYLGQVRRLADRYGLRVHMDGARLMNAAVAQDVEPARVAQHCDSVSLCFSKGLGAPAGAVLAGRREFVAEAWRVRKLLGGGMRQAGVLAAAARVGLEQAAETLCRDHDNARRFAEGIWELDSPVCSVDLAAVETNIVMVSIKGSGE
;
A
#
# COMPACT_ATOMS: atom_id res chain seq x y z
N PRO A 1 26.19 -1.72 13.11
CA PRO A 1 24.81 -2.17 13.39
C PRO A 1 24.48 -3.51 12.71
N ARG A 2 23.79 -4.42 13.40
CA ARG A 2 23.27 -5.66 12.79
C ARG A 2 21.83 -5.39 12.34
N PRO A 3 21.50 -5.52 11.04
CA PRO A 3 20.12 -5.39 10.58
C PRO A 3 19.22 -6.43 11.24
N GLU A 4 17.99 -6.05 11.61
CA GLU A 4 16.98 -6.97 12.18
C GLU A 4 15.69 -7.05 11.36
N LEU A 5 15.49 -6.11 10.43
CA LEU A 5 14.23 -5.90 9.74
C LEU A 5 14.48 -5.44 8.30
N ILE A 6 13.76 -6.05 7.37
CA ILE A 6 13.58 -5.56 6.01
C ILE A 6 12.22 -4.87 5.95
N CYS A 7 12.19 -3.62 5.48
CA CYS A 7 10.95 -2.89 5.23
C CYS A 7 10.68 -2.80 3.73
N LEU A 8 9.48 -3.17 3.33
CA LEU A 8 8.97 -3.02 1.96
C LEU A 8 7.82 -2.01 1.98
N GLU A 9 7.59 -1.30 0.88
CA GLU A 9 6.39 -0.47 0.67
C GLU A 9 5.59 -1.09 -0.48
N ASN A 10 4.31 -1.40 -0.27
CA ASN A 10 3.45 -1.96 -1.31
C ASN A 10 2.01 -1.42 -1.24
N THR A 11 1.54 -0.64 -2.22
CA THR A 11 2.24 -0.15 -3.43
C THR A 11 3.39 0.82 -3.13
N HIS A 12 4.40 0.93 -4.00
CA HIS A 12 5.47 1.92 -3.82
C HIS A 12 5.15 3.25 -4.53
N SER A 13 4.95 4.30 -3.73
CA SER A 13 4.43 5.60 -4.22
C SER A 13 5.40 6.31 -5.17
N SER A 14 6.70 6.32 -4.85
CA SER A 14 7.73 6.98 -5.67
C SER A 14 7.98 6.30 -7.02
N ALA A 15 7.55 5.04 -7.17
CA ALA A 15 7.55 4.34 -8.47
C ALA A 15 6.22 4.49 -9.23
N GLY A 16 5.35 5.42 -8.83
CA GLY A 16 4.03 5.63 -9.45
C GLY A 16 2.92 4.75 -8.89
N GLY A 17 3.04 4.30 -7.64
CA GLY A 17 2.02 3.44 -7.01
C GLY A 17 2.04 2.01 -7.54
N ARG A 18 3.20 1.51 -7.96
CA ARG A 18 3.35 0.17 -8.52
C ARG A 18 3.22 -0.91 -7.47
N ALA A 19 2.61 -2.03 -7.87
CA ALA A 19 2.43 -3.18 -7.02
C ALA A 19 3.70 -4.05 -7.08
N LEU A 20 4.27 -4.38 -5.92
CA LEU A 20 5.39 -5.32 -5.87
C LEU A 20 4.89 -6.71 -6.32
N PRO A 21 5.56 -7.36 -7.30
CA PRO A 21 5.20 -8.69 -7.73
C PRO A 21 5.24 -9.70 -6.58
N ILE A 22 4.26 -10.58 -6.48
CA ILE A 22 4.23 -11.66 -5.47
C ILE A 22 5.52 -12.51 -5.50
N THR A 23 6.08 -12.75 -6.69
CA THR A 23 7.33 -13.50 -6.86
C THR A 23 8.51 -12.81 -6.18
N TYR A 24 8.59 -11.48 -6.26
CA TYR A 24 9.60 -10.67 -5.59
C TYR A 24 9.41 -10.70 -4.07
N LEU A 25 8.18 -10.57 -3.58
CA LEU A 25 7.88 -10.72 -2.14
C LEU A 25 8.35 -12.09 -1.60
N GLY A 26 8.14 -13.15 -2.37
CA GLY A 26 8.65 -14.48 -2.06
C GLY A 26 10.19 -14.57 -2.06
N GLN A 27 10.88 -13.85 -2.95
CA GLN A 27 12.35 -13.76 -2.95
C GLN A 27 12.86 -13.05 -1.68
N VAL A 28 12.23 -11.93 -1.29
CA VAL A 28 12.58 -11.19 -0.08
C VAL A 28 12.36 -12.05 1.17
N ARG A 29 11.24 -12.79 1.25
CA ARG A 29 10.98 -13.73 2.36
C ARG A 29 12.11 -14.75 2.50
N ARG A 30 12.50 -15.41 1.40
CA ARG A 30 13.61 -16.39 1.40
C ARG A 30 14.94 -15.78 1.82
N LEU A 31 15.20 -14.53 1.40
CA LEU A 31 16.40 -13.80 1.82
C LEU A 31 16.37 -13.53 3.33
N ALA A 32 15.24 -13.06 3.84
CA ALA A 32 15.05 -12.79 5.25
C ALA A 32 15.23 -14.06 6.09
N ASP A 33 14.67 -15.19 5.66
CA ASP A 33 14.83 -16.50 6.33
C ASP A 33 16.30 -16.92 6.39
N ARG A 34 17.05 -16.76 5.29
CA ARG A 34 18.49 -17.10 5.22
C ARG A 34 19.31 -16.34 6.25
N TYR A 35 18.97 -15.08 6.51
CA TYR A 35 19.72 -14.21 7.41
C TYR A 35 19.07 -14.01 8.78
N GLY A 36 17.98 -14.72 9.08
CA GLY A 36 17.26 -14.59 10.35
C GLY A 36 16.62 -13.21 10.55
N LEU A 37 16.24 -12.52 9.47
CA LEU A 37 15.62 -11.20 9.49
C LEU A 37 14.09 -11.29 9.49
N ARG A 38 13.45 -10.26 10.03
CA ARG A 38 12.01 -10.06 9.90
C ARG A 38 11.68 -9.24 8.65
N VAL A 39 10.45 -9.35 8.17
CA VAL A 39 9.93 -8.54 7.06
C VAL A 39 8.70 -7.76 7.52
N HIS A 40 8.75 -6.44 7.40
CA HIS A 40 7.60 -5.56 7.56
C HIS A 40 7.18 -5.00 6.20
N MET A 41 5.87 -4.93 5.95
CA MET A 41 5.32 -4.21 4.81
C MET A 41 4.60 -2.95 5.29
N ASP A 42 5.08 -1.80 4.84
CA ASP A 42 4.26 -0.60 4.74
C ASP A 42 3.23 -0.83 3.62
N GLY A 43 2.04 -1.24 4.04
CA GLY A 43 0.91 -1.52 3.17
C GLY A 43 -0.08 -0.37 3.16
N ALA A 44 0.38 0.88 3.24
CA ALA A 44 -0.48 2.07 3.18
C ALA A 44 -1.51 2.02 2.03
N ARG A 45 -1.18 1.34 0.93
CA ARG A 45 -2.07 1.04 -0.20
C ARG A 45 -2.07 -0.46 -0.56
N LEU A 46 -1.99 -1.35 0.44
CA LEU A 46 -2.00 -2.81 0.25
C LEU A 46 -3.22 -3.27 -0.55
N MET A 47 -4.39 -2.69 -0.29
CA MET A 47 -5.62 -3.03 -1.02
C MET A 47 -5.53 -2.68 -2.51
N ASN A 48 -4.87 -1.59 -2.88
CA ASN A 48 -4.60 -1.27 -4.29
C ASN A 48 -3.69 -2.33 -4.92
N ALA A 49 -2.63 -2.75 -4.23
CA ALA A 49 -1.71 -3.77 -4.73
C ALA A 49 -2.38 -5.14 -4.91
N ALA A 50 -3.35 -5.47 -4.05
CA ALA A 50 -4.14 -6.69 -4.12
C ALA A 50 -5.11 -6.68 -5.29
N VAL A 51 -5.88 -5.58 -5.45
CA VAL A 51 -6.82 -5.39 -6.57
C VAL A 51 -6.10 -5.40 -7.92
N ALA A 52 -4.98 -4.68 -8.04
CA ALA A 52 -4.22 -4.62 -9.30
C ALA A 52 -3.60 -5.95 -9.73
N GLN A 53 -3.34 -6.85 -8.78
CA GLN A 53 -2.81 -8.20 -9.05
C GLN A 53 -3.90 -9.28 -9.07
N ASP A 54 -5.17 -8.92 -8.90
CA ASP A 54 -6.32 -9.82 -8.80
C ASP A 54 -6.11 -10.96 -7.78
N VAL A 55 -5.69 -10.58 -6.57
CA VAL A 55 -5.47 -11.52 -5.46
C VAL A 55 -6.05 -11.00 -4.15
N GLU A 56 -6.31 -11.91 -3.24
CA GLU A 56 -6.63 -11.56 -1.86
C GLU A 56 -5.47 -10.80 -1.19
N PRO A 57 -5.72 -9.76 -0.36
CA PRO A 57 -4.67 -9.05 0.38
C PRO A 57 -3.79 -9.98 1.23
N ALA A 58 -4.36 -11.07 1.73
CA ALA A 58 -3.64 -12.11 2.46
C ALA A 58 -2.54 -12.80 1.61
N ARG A 59 -2.75 -12.93 0.30
CA ARG A 59 -1.75 -13.49 -0.64
C ARG A 59 -0.52 -12.59 -0.75
N VAL A 60 -0.69 -11.28 -0.64
CA VAL A 60 0.43 -10.32 -0.60
C VAL A 60 1.12 -10.38 0.77
N ALA A 61 0.32 -10.29 1.84
CA ALA A 61 0.81 -10.16 3.22
C ALA A 61 1.47 -11.44 3.77
N GLN A 62 1.21 -12.63 3.23
CA GLN A 62 1.79 -13.90 3.70
C GLN A 62 3.33 -13.93 3.68
N HIS A 63 3.96 -13.04 2.90
CA HIS A 63 5.41 -12.94 2.79
C HIS A 63 6.04 -12.04 3.87
N CYS A 64 5.24 -11.50 4.79
CA CYS A 64 5.67 -10.55 5.81
C CYS A 64 5.38 -11.06 7.24
N ASP A 65 6.23 -10.68 8.19
CA ASP A 65 6.01 -10.94 9.62
C ASP A 65 5.01 -9.95 10.24
N SER A 66 4.96 -8.73 9.69
CA SER A 66 3.97 -7.71 10.03
C SER A 66 3.63 -6.83 8.83
N VAL A 67 2.44 -6.24 8.86
CA VAL A 67 1.94 -5.36 7.81
C VAL A 67 1.16 -4.20 8.41
N SER A 68 1.36 -2.99 7.89
CA SER A 68 0.48 -1.87 8.15
C SER A 68 -0.52 -1.71 7.00
N LEU A 69 -1.73 -1.25 7.26
CA LEU A 69 -2.70 -0.85 6.24
C LEU A 69 -3.36 0.47 6.66
N CYS A 70 -3.43 1.43 5.74
CA CYS A 70 -4.06 2.72 5.98
C CYS A 70 -5.52 2.71 5.52
N PHE A 71 -6.43 3.20 6.36
CA PHE A 71 -7.86 3.32 6.03
C PHE A 71 -8.19 4.68 5.40
N SER A 72 -7.38 5.71 5.67
CA SER A 72 -7.63 7.09 5.21
C SER A 72 -6.90 7.46 3.93
N LYS A 73 -6.82 6.51 2.99
CA LYS A 73 -6.33 6.71 1.62
C LYS A 73 -7.42 6.25 0.64
N GLY A 74 -7.13 5.29 -0.24
CA GLY A 74 -8.10 4.75 -1.20
C GLY A 74 -9.33 4.10 -0.56
N LEU A 75 -9.27 3.73 0.74
CA LEU A 75 -10.40 3.17 1.46
C LEU A 75 -11.39 4.21 2.00
N GLY A 76 -11.10 5.51 1.88
CA GLY A 76 -12.07 6.58 2.14
C GLY A 76 -12.47 6.82 3.60
N ALA A 77 -11.87 6.13 4.57
CA ALA A 77 -12.14 6.40 5.99
C ALA A 77 -11.55 7.77 6.39
N PRO A 78 -12.14 8.50 7.35
CA PRO A 78 -11.66 9.83 7.73
C PRO A 78 -10.27 9.81 8.38
N ALA A 79 -9.94 8.76 9.10
CA ALA A 79 -8.64 8.54 9.73
C ALA A 79 -8.45 7.05 10.07
N GLY A 80 -7.20 6.65 10.29
CA GLY A 80 -6.88 5.38 10.91
C GLY A 80 -6.02 4.46 10.05
N ALA A 81 -5.39 3.52 10.74
CA ALA A 81 -4.61 2.44 10.17
C ALA A 81 -4.71 1.21 11.08
N VAL A 82 -4.37 0.05 10.54
CA VAL A 82 -4.18 -1.19 11.30
C VAL A 82 -2.75 -1.64 11.15
N LEU A 83 -2.22 -2.24 12.23
CA LEU A 83 -0.97 -2.98 12.23
C LEU A 83 -1.30 -4.43 12.57
N ALA A 84 -0.95 -5.34 11.66
CA ALA A 84 -1.21 -6.78 11.80
C ALA A 84 0.12 -7.54 11.86
N GLY A 85 0.10 -8.70 12.51
CA GLY A 85 1.25 -9.58 12.67
C GLY A 85 0.96 -10.69 13.68
N ARG A 86 2.00 -11.39 14.14
CA ARG A 86 1.86 -12.42 15.17
C ARG A 86 1.31 -11.85 16.49
N ARG A 87 0.67 -12.69 17.29
CA ARG A 87 0.02 -12.28 18.55
C ARG A 87 0.97 -11.55 19.49
N GLU A 88 2.20 -12.05 19.63
CA GLU A 88 3.21 -11.50 20.52
C GLU A 88 3.65 -10.10 20.05
N PHE A 89 3.77 -9.92 18.72
CA PHE A 89 4.07 -8.63 18.11
C PHE A 89 2.94 -7.62 18.33
N VAL A 90 1.68 -8.03 18.13
CA VAL A 90 0.52 -7.15 18.34
C VAL A 90 0.37 -6.77 19.82
N ALA A 91 0.66 -7.68 20.74
CA ALA A 91 0.64 -7.39 22.18
C ALA A 91 1.66 -6.30 22.55
N GLU A 92 2.87 -6.38 22.01
CA GLU A 92 3.89 -5.34 22.24
C GLU A 92 3.52 -4.02 21.53
N ALA A 93 3.06 -4.09 20.29
CA ALA A 93 2.58 -2.91 19.57
C ALA A 93 1.43 -2.20 20.29
N TRP A 94 0.57 -2.95 20.98
CA TRP A 94 -0.52 -2.38 21.79
C TRP A 94 0.01 -1.60 23.00
N ARG A 95 1.09 -2.09 23.66
CA ARG A 95 1.79 -1.36 24.72
C ARG A 95 2.44 -0.08 24.17
N VAL A 96 3.17 -0.19 23.05
CA VAL A 96 3.81 0.96 22.39
C VAL A 96 2.78 2.00 21.96
N ARG A 97 1.64 1.58 21.39
CA ARG A 97 0.52 2.46 21.06
C ARG A 97 0.05 3.28 22.28
N LYS A 98 0.05 2.68 23.47
CA LYS A 98 -0.35 3.39 24.69
C LYS A 98 0.71 4.40 25.13
N LEU A 99 2.00 4.03 25.04
CA LEU A 99 3.13 4.92 25.33
C LEU A 99 3.16 6.14 24.41
N LEU A 100 2.89 5.94 23.11
CA LEU A 100 2.85 7.00 22.11
C LEU A 100 1.55 7.83 22.11
N GLY A 101 0.62 7.56 23.04
CA GLY A 101 -0.64 8.31 23.15
C GLY A 101 -1.76 7.90 22.18
N GLY A 102 -1.57 6.87 21.36
CA GLY A 102 -2.57 6.37 20.39
C GLY A 102 -3.73 5.57 21.00
N GLY A 103 -3.81 5.45 22.33
CA GLY A 103 -4.85 4.73 23.05
C GLY A 103 -6.15 5.52 23.20
N MET A 104 -6.83 5.80 22.07
CA MET A 104 -8.11 6.52 22.00
C MET A 104 -9.24 5.75 22.69
N ARG A 105 -10.27 6.47 23.15
CA ARG A 105 -11.47 5.89 23.80
C ARG A 105 -12.51 5.50 22.76
N GLN A 106 -13.40 6.41 22.36
CA GLN A 106 -14.51 6.16 21.44
C GLN A 106 -14.06 6.04 19.97
N ALA A 107 -12.98 5.28 19.71
CA ALA A 107 -12.44 5.03 18.37
C ALA A 107 -13.35 4.14 17.49
N GLY A 108 -14.43 3.59 18.05
CA GLY A 108 -15.40 2.77 17.32
C GLY A 108 -16.03 3.49 16.13
N VAL A 109 -16.21 4.83 16.21
CA VAL A 109 -16.71 5.64 15.08
C VAL A 109 -15.75 5.60 13.89
N LEU A 110 -14.44 5.75 14.14
CA LEU A 110 -13.41 5.64 13.09
C LEU A 110 -13.29 4.22 12.56
N ALA A 111 -13.35 3.22 13.45
CA ALA A 111 -13.29 1.82 13.08
C ALA A 111 -14.48 1.38 12.22
N ALA A 112 -15.69 1.91 12.48
CA ALA A 112 -16.86 1.66 11.65
C ALA A 112 -16.69 2.20 10.23
N ALA A 113 -16.17 3.43 10.09
CA ALA A 113 -15.88 4.00 8.77
C ALA A 113 -14.80 3.19 8.01
N ALA A 114 -13.76 2.74 8.72
CA ALA A 114 -12.75 1.84 8.15
C ALA A 114 -13.34 0.51 7.67
N ARG A 115 -14.29 -0.07 8.42
CA ARG A 115 -14.98 -1.31 8.02
C ARG A 115 -15.78 -1.13 6.73
N VAL A 116 -16.54 -0.04 6.61
CA VAL A 116 -17.28 0.27 5.37
C VAL A 116 -16.32 0.40 4.19
N GLY A 117 -15.20 1.11 4.37
CA GLY A 117 -14.17 1.23 3.34
C GLY A 117 -13.57 -0.10 2.89
N LEU A 118 -13.34 -1.03 3.82
CA LEU A 118 -12.87 -2.39 3.51
C LEU A 118 -13.90 -3.23 2.76
N GLU A 119 -15.17 -3.18 3.18
CA GLU A 119 -16.28 -3.92 2.55
C GLU A 119 -16.49 -3.53 1.08
N GLN A 120 -16.20 -2.26 0.73
CA GLN A 120 -16.39 -1.70 -0.60
C GLN A 120 -15.10 -1.65 -1.44
N ALA A 121 -13.95 -2.03 -0.86
CA ALA A 121 -12.63 -1.75 -1.43
C ALA A 121 -12.42 -2.30 -2.84
N ALA A 122 -12.90 -3.52 -3.12
CA ALA A 122 -12.69 -4.15 -4.42
C ALA A 122 -13.34 -3.34 -5.55
N GLU A 123 -14.58 -2.90 -5.35
CA GLU A 123 -15.32 -2.11 -6.34
C GLU A 123 -14.73 -0.69 -6.48
N THR A 124 -14.54 0.00 -5.35
CA THR A 124 -14.11 1.41 -5.38
C THR A 124 -12.70 1.56 -5.91
N LEU A 125 -11.77 0.69 -5.51
CA LEU A 125 -10.38 0.76 -5.97
C LEU A 125 -10.25 0.32 -7.43
N CYS A 126 -11.03 -0.65 -7.91
CA CYS A 126 -11.05 -1.01 -9.33
C CYS A 126 -11.45 0.19 -10.18
N ARG A 127 -12.52 0.90 -9.79
CA ARG A 127 -12.94 2.14 -10.45
C ARG A 127 -11.85 3.23 -10.39
N ASP A 128 -11.13 3.35 -9.28
CA ASP A 128 -10.02 4.30 -9.17
C ASP A 128 -8.87 3.95 -10.13
N HIS A 129 -8.55 2.67 -10.31
CA HIS A 129 -7.52 2.19 -11.24
C HIS A 129 -7.95 2.47 -12.68
N ASP A 130 -9.20 2.16 -13.03
CA ASP A 130 -9.77 2.46 -14.35
C ASP A 130 -9.71 3.96 -14.68
N ASN A 131 -10.06 4.81 -13.70
CA ASN A 131 -10.01 6.26 -13.89
C ASN A 131 -8.56 6.76 -14.06
N ALA A 132 -7.62 6.25 -13.27
CA ALA A 132 -6.20 6.58 -13.41
C ALA A 132 -5.67 6.14 -14.78
N ARG A 133 -6.04 4.95 -15.24
CA ARG A 133 -5.67 4.44 -16.57
C ARG A 133 -6.23 5.32 -17.68
N ARG A 134 -7.53 5.62 -17.67
CA ARG A 134 -8.19 6.50 -18.66
C ARG A 134 -7.56 7.89 -18.69
N PHE A 135 -7.22 8.45 -17.53
CA PHE A 135 -6.55 9.73 -17.44
C PHE A 135 -5.16 9.68 -18.09
N ALA A 136 -4.38 8.63 -17.81
CA ALA A 136 -3.06 8.44 -18.40
C ALA A 136 -3.15 8.22 -19.93
N GLU A 137 -4.12 7.44 -20.40
CA GLU A 137 -4.37 7.24 -21.83
C GLU A 137 -4.69 8.57 -22.52
N GLY A 138 -5.54 9.41 -21.93
CA GLY A 138 -5.80 10.74 -22.45
C GLY A 138 -4.55 11.62 -22.54
N ILE A 139 -3.65 11.57 -21.55
CA ILE A 139 -2.36 12.30 -21.63
C ILE A 139 -1.48 11.75 -22.74
N TRP A 140 -1.42 10.43 -22.87
CA TRP A 140 -0.60 9.77 -23.88
C TRP A 140 -1.11 10.07 -25.30
N GLU A 141 -2.42 10.05 -25.51
CA GLU A 141 -3.07 10.38 -26.79
C GLU A 141 -2.90 11.84 -27.22
N LEU A 142 -2.73 12.77 -26.27
CA LEU A 142 -2.47 14.17 -26.58
C LEU A 142 -1.13 14.36 -27.31
N ASP A 143 -0.19 13.42 -27.20
CA ASP A 143 1.17 13.46 -27.79
C ASP A 143 1.83 14.84 -27.60
N SER A 144 1.65 15.40 -26.40
CA SER A 144 2.04 16.78 -26.10
C SER A 144 3.55 16.88 -25.91
N PRO A 145 4.24 17.90 -26.47
CA PRO A 145 5.65 18.15 -26.20
C PRO A 145 5.91 18.73 -24.80
N VAL A 146 4.86 18.99 -24.01
CA VAL A 146 4.92 19.62 -22.69
C VAL A 146 4.78 18.61 -21.56
N CYS A 147 4.10 17.49 -21.78
CA CYS A 147 3.94 16.46 -20.75
C CYS A 147 3.97 15.06 -21.34
N SER A 148 4.43 14.10 -20.55
CA SER A 148 4.46 12.69 -20.92
C SER A 148 4.08 11.81 -19.73
N VAL A 149 3.68 10.58 -20.03
CA VAL A 149 3.32 9.56 -19.05
C VAL A 149 3.82 8.20 -19.53
N ASP A 150 4.26 7.36 -18.61
CA ASP A 150 4.52 5.94 -18.89
C ASP A 150 3.26 5.11 -18.58
N LEU A 151 2.52 4.74 -19.62
CA LEU A 151 1.32 3.91 -19.48
C LEU A 151 1.58 2.55 -18.82
N ALA A 152 2.79 1.99 -18.99
CA ALA A 152 3.14 0.70 -18.39
C ALA A 152 3.36 0.81 -16.87
N ALA A 153 3.66 2.01 -16.36
CA ALA A 153 3.82 2.26 -14.93
C ALA A 153 2.48 2.51 -14.20
N VAL A 154 1.39 2.74 -14.93
CA VAL A 154 0.04 2.97 -14.36
C VAL A 154 -0.63 1.64 -14.06
N GLU A 155 -0.27 1.06 -12.92
CA GLU A 155 -0.78 -0.23 -12.43
C GLU A 155 -1.93 -0.07 -11.41
N THR A 156 -2.05 1.10 -10.76
CA THR A 156 -3.05 1.35 -9.71
C THR A 156 -3.72 2.72 -9.86
N ASN A 157 -4.01 3.43 -8.78
CA ASN A 157 -4.71 4.72 -8.79
C ASN A 157 -3.77 5.94 -8.80
N ILE A 158 -2.51 5.76 -9.18
CA ILE A 158 -1.52 6.84 -9.24
C ILE A 158 -1.03 6.97 -10.68
N VAL A 159 -1.00 8.21 -11.18
CA VAL A 159 -0.43 8.56 -12.49
C VAL A 159 0.67 9.59 -12.25
N MET A 160 1.90 9.23 -12.60
CA MET A 160 3.03 10.15 -12.57
C MET A 160 3.17 10.80 -13.95
N VAL A 161 2.97 12.11 -14.00
CA VAL A 161 3.08 12.89 -15.23
C VAL A 161 4.39 13.67 -15.19
N SER A 162 5.25 13.46 -16.19
CA SER A 162 6.45 14.27 -16.38
C SER A 162 6.08 15.53 -17.15
N ILE A 163 6.57 16.70 -16.70
CA ILE A 163 6.32 17.99 -17.35
C ILE A 163 7.66 18.57 -17.82
N LYS A 164 7.72 19.03 -19.06
CA LYS A 164 8.93 19.65 -19.61
C LYS A 164 9.25 20.94 -18.84
N GLY A 165 10.46 21.01 -18.29
CA GLY A 165 10.95 22.18 -17.55
C GLY A 165 10.72 22.14 -16.04
N SER A 166 10.01 21.15 -15.51
CA SER A 166 10.20 20.75 -14.11
C SER A 166 11.50 19.95 -14.06
N GLY A 167 12.57 20.54 -13.53
CA GLY A 167 13.86 19.87 -13.42
C GLY A 167 13.77 18.66 -12.49
N GLU A 168 13.71 17.48 -13.10
CA GLU A 168 14.38 16.22 -12.76
C GLU A 168 14.64 15.46 -14.08
#